data_AF-A0A6A4HAE2-F1
#
_entry.id   AF-A0A6A4HAE2-F1
#
_cell.length_a   1.000
_cell.length_b   1.000
_cell.length_c   1.000
_cell.angle_alpha   90.00
_cell.angle_beta   90.00
_cell.angle_gamma   90.00
#
_symmetry.space_group_name_H-M   'P 1'
#
loop_
_entity.id
_entity.type
_entity.pdbx_description
1 polymer ?
#
loop_
_entity_poly.entity_id
_entity_poly.type
_entity_poly.pdbx_seq_one_letter_code
_entity_poly.pdbx_strand_id
1 'polypeptide(L)'
;DLKKVVSEFAKSGISNSKELGTYHRKFSIVADSLQEHGILSGVQVASFYVQAFPDSIRIRLDTRLQVSFPKKTKGQAYSLTDLREAIDFLLFDAIYVGRESTSIRGVTAVVGERPIHCIMDWGCSIIAMSVAACNTLGVMFDPTRCIPLQSANGKTDWTLGIARDVPFRFGDVTAILQVHIVDSPAYDILLGCLFEVLTQARTQSFLSGDQHIMITDPNTEKIVTIPTVPREPPKF
;
A
#
# COMPACT_ATOMS: atom_id res chain seq x y z
N ASP A 1 -1.86 -31.37 -33.30
CA ASP A 1 -0.96 -30.19 -33.31
C ASP A 1 -1.29 -29.29 -32.13
N LEU A 2 -0.27 -28.99 -31.32
CA LEU A 2 -0.39 -28.23 -30.07
C LEU A 2 -0.82 -26.78 -30.34
N LYS A 3 -0.27 -26.12 -31.36
CA LYS A 3 -0.57 -24.72 -31.70
C LYS A 3 -2.04 -24.54 -32.09
N LYS A 4 -2.61 -25.53 -32.77
CA LYS A 4 -4.03 -25.53 -33.15
C LYS A 4 -4.93 -25.47 -31.91
N VAL A 5 -4.66 -26.33 -30.91
CA VAL A 5 -5.42 -26.35 -29.64
C VAL A 5 -5.30 -25.01 -28.92
N VAL A 6 -4.08 -24.48 -28.78
CA VAL A 6 -3.86 -23.16 -28.15
C VAL A 6 -4.65 -22.06 -28.89
N SER A 7 -4.58 -22.02 -30.22
CA SER A 7 -5.25 -20.99 -31.01
C SER A 7 -6.79 -21.09 -30.99
N GLU A 8 -7.34 -22.29 -30.85
CA GLU A 8 -8.78 -22.53 -30.70
C GLU A 8 -9.28 -21.90 -29.40
N PHE A 9 -8.62 -22.18 -28.28
CA PHE A 9 -9.02 -21.69 -26.97
C PHE A 9 -8.64 -20.22 -26.72
N ALA A 10 -7.56 -19.73 -27.32
CA ALA A 10 -7.23 -18.31 -27.30
C ALA A 10 -8.30 -17.46 -27.99
N LYS A 11 -8.96 -18.00 -29.02
CA LYS A 11 -10.05 -17.33 -29.74
C LYS A 11 -11.40 -17.46 -29.04
N SER A 12 -11.72 -18.65 -28.52
CA SER A 12 -13.00 -18.85 -27.81
C SER A 12 -13.02 -18.22 -26.41
N GLY A 13 -11.84 -18.02 -25.82
CA GLY A 13 -11.68 -17.62 -24.43
C GLY A 13 -11.80 -18.81 -23.47
N ILE A 14 -11.18 -18.65 -22.30
CA ILE A 14 -11.32 -19.53 -21.14
C ILE A 14 -11.74 -18.65 -19.98
N SER A 15 -13.00 -18.74 -19.59
CA SER A 15 -13.64 -17.84 -18.62
C SER A 15 -13.96 -18.50 -17.29
N ASN A 16 -13.93 -19.84 -17.22
CA ASN A 16 -14.34 -20.59 -16.04
C ASN A 16 -13.60 -21.93 -15.92
N SER A 17 -13.71 -22.56 -14.74
CA SER A 17 -13.05 -23.83 -14.41
C SER A 17 -13.40 -24.99 -15.37
N LYS A 18 -14.63 -25.03 -15.89
CA LYS A 18 -15.08 -26.09 -16.81
C LYS A 18 -14.39 -25.96 -18.18
N GLU A 19 -14.31 -24.75 -18.70
CA GLU A 19 -13.57 -24.44 -19.93
C GLU A 19 -12.07 -24.71 -19.75
N LEU A 20 -11.49 -24.31 -18.61
CA LEU A 20 -10.10 -24.59 -18.27
C LEU A 20 -9.83 -26.09 -18.21
N GLY A 21 -10.73 -26.87 -17.60
CA GLY A 21 -10.60 -28.32 -17.54
C GLY A 21 -10.65 -28.98 -18.92
N THR A 22 -11.45 -28.44 -19.83
CA THR A 22 -11.55 -28.91 -21.22
C THR A 22 -10.27 -28.59 -22.00
N TYR A 23 -9.77 -27.36 -21.86
CA TYR A 23 -8.50 -26.93 -22.45
C TYR A 23 -7.34 -27.82 -21.97
N HIS A 24 -7.21 -27.97 -20.64
CA HIS A 24 -6.16 -28.77 -20.02
C HIS A 24 -6.12 -30.19 -20.59
N ARG A 25 -7.27 -30.88 -20.61
CA ARG A 25 -7.35 -32.25 -21.13
C ARG A 25 -6.94 -32.35 -22.60
N LYS A 26 -7.46 -31.46 -23.47
CA LYS A 26 -7.11 -31.45 -24.90
C LYS A 26 -5.62 -31.14 -25.13
N PHE A 27 -5.06 -30.24 -24.34
CA PHE A 27 -3.66 -29.86 -24.43
C PHE A 27 -2.73 -30.98 -23.96
N SER A 28 -2.98 -31.56 -22.78
CA SER A 28 -2.11 -32.61 -22.20
C SER A 28 -1.94 -33.81 -23.12
N ILE A 29 -3.02 -34.29 -23.76
CA ILE A 29 -2.96 -35.42 -24.72
C ILE A 29 -1.92 -35.18 -25.82
N VAL A 30 -1.89 -33.97 -26.37
CA VAL A 30 -0.96 -33.61 -27.46
C VAL A 30 0.43 -33.32 -26.90
N ALA A 31 0.52 -32.69 -25.74
CA ALA A 31 1.78 -32.35 -25.08
C ALA A 31 2.55 -33.60 -24.64
N ASP A 32 1.90 -34.57 -24.00
CA ASP A 32 2.51 -35.81 -23.51
C ASP A 32 3.14 -36.58 -24.67
N SER A 33 2.40 -36.74 -25.78
CA SER A 33 2.93 -37.37 -26.99
C SER A 33 4.15 -36.64 -27.55
N LEU A 34 4.15 -35.31 -27.60
CA LEU A 34 5.29 -34.53 -28.12
C LEU A 34 6.50 -34.56 -27.17
N GLN A 35 6.30 -34.69 -25.87
CA GLN A 35 7.38 -34.86 -24.89
C GLN A 35 7.99 -36.27 -24.94
N GLU A 36 7.17 -37.31 -25.04
CA GLU A 36 7.62 -38.71 -25.16
C GLU A 36 8.51 -38.90 -26.39
N HIS A 37 8.18 -38.23 -27.50
CA HIS A 37 8.98 -38.27 -28.73
C HIS A 37 10.16 -37.28 -28.72
N GLY A 38 10.40 -36.57 -27.61
CA GLY A 38 11.51 -35.62 -27.46
C GLY A 38 11.40 -34.37 -28.33
N ILE A 39 10.23 -34.08 -28.90
CA ILE A 39 10.01 -32.95 -29.83
C ILE A 39 9.97 -31.62 -29.06
N LEU A 40 9.38 -31.62 -27.86
CA LEU A 40 9.30 -30.44 -26.99
C LEU A 40 9.80 -30.77 -25.58
N SER A 41 10.55 -29.84 -24.99
CA SER A 41 10.91 -29.86 -23.57
C SER A 41 9.75 -29.40 -22.68
N GLY A 42 9.81 -29.75 -21.38
CA GLY A 42 8.82 -29.27 -20.39
C GLY A 42 8.68 -27.75 -20.31
N VAL A 43 9.77 -27.01 -20.53
CA VAL A 43 9.73 -25.53 -20.54
C VAL A 43 8.93 -25.02 -21.74
N GLN A 44 9.12 -25.62 -22.92
CA GLN A 44 8.38 -25.24 -24.12
C GLN A 44 6.90 -25.59 -23.99
N VAL A 45 6.59 -26.76 -23.45
CA VAL A 45 5.21 -27.19 -23.19
C VAL A 45 4.50 -26.22 -22.23
N ALA A 46 5.14 -25.88 -21.11
CA ALA A 46 4.61 -24.88 -20.17
C ALA A 46 4.39 -23.51 -20.84
N SER A 47 5.34 -23.07 -21.66
CA SER A 47 5.24 -21.81 -22.41
C SER A 47 4.03 -21.80 -23.36
N PHE A 48 3.83 -22.89 -24.13
CA PHE A 48 2.67 -23.01 -25.02
C PHE A 48 1.34 -23.07 -24.25
N TYR A 49 1.32 -23.71 -23.08
CA TYR A 49 0.10 -23.84 -22.28
C TYR A 49 -0.48 -22.47 -21.88
N VAL A 50 0.38 -21.53 -21.50
CA VAL A 50 -0.01 -20.20 -21.01
C VAL A 50 -0.44 -19.27 -22.16
N GLN A 51 -0.07 -19.58 -23.41
CA GLN A 51 -0.44 -18.77 -24.59
C GLN A 51 -1.95 -18.77 -24.89
N ALA A 52 -2.74 -19.71 -24.35
CA ALA A 52 -4.19 -19.70 -24.54
C ALA A 52 -4.92 -18.59 -23.77
N PHE A 53 -4.24 -17.95 -22.81
CA PHE A 53 -4.86 -16.96 -21.92
C PHE A 53 -4.54 -15.53 -22.35
N PRO A 54 -5.41 -14.54 -22.06
CA PRO A 54 -5.11 -13.13 -22.29
C PRO A 54 -3.99 -12.64 -21.38
N ASP A 55 -3.31 -11.56 -21.78
CA ASP A 55 -2.18 -11.00 -21.02
C ASP A 55 -2.54 -10.63 -19.58
N SER A 56 -3.79 -10.23 -19.32
CA SER A 56 -4.31 -9.95 -17.98
C SER A 56 -4.21 -11.15 -17.02
N ILE A 57 -4.39 -12.38 -17.52
CA ILE A 57 -4.23 -13.61 -16.74
C ILE A 57 -2.76 -14.01 -16.69
N ARG A 58 -2.02 -13.88 -17.80
CA ARG A 58 -0.59 -14.27 -17.87
C ARG A 58 0.27 -13.50 -16.87
N ILE A 59 0.07 -12.18 -16.79
CA ILE A 59 0.80 -11.30 -15.85
C ILE A 59 0.57 -11.75 -14.40
N ARG A 60 -0.67 -12.11 -14.06
CA ARG A 60 -1.05 -12.56 -12.71
C ARG A 60 -0.59 -13.99 -12.40
N LEU A 61 -0.50 -14.83 -13.43
CA LEU A 61 -0.08 -16.21 -13.31
C LEU A 61 1.37 -16.32 -12.83
N ASP A 62 2.28 -15.52 -13.38
CA ASP A 62 3.68 -15.51 -12.94
C ASP A 62 3.80 -15.15 -11.45
N THR A 63 3.08 -14.13 -10.99
CA THR A 63 3.04 -13.76 -9.56
C THR A 63 2.49 -14.91 -8.72
N ARG A 64 1.38 -15.52 -9.13
CA ARG A 64 0.76 -16.63 -8.37
C ARG A 64 1.70 -17.83 -8.26
N LEU A 65 2.36 -18.21 -9.35
CA LEU A 65 3.31 -19.33 -9.37
C LEU A 65 4.52 -19.06 -8.47
N GLN A 66 5.05 -17.84 -8.45
CA GLN A 66 6.14 -17.47 -7.54
C GLN A 66 5.72 -17.56 -6.07
N VAL A 67 4.50 -17.12 -5.73
CA VAL A 67 3.95 -17.22 -4.36
C VAL A 67 3.72 -18.68 -3.96
N SER A 68 3.20 -19.50 -4.86
CA SER A 68 2.92 -20.92 -4.60
C SER A 68 4.17 -21.79 -4.53
N PHE A 69 5.24 -21.43 -5.24
CA PHE A 69 6.47 -22.23 -5.35
C PHE A 69 7.75 -21.41 -5.05
N PRO A 70 7.90 -20.83 -3.85
CA PRO A 70 8.99 -19.89 -3.55
C PRO A 70 10.39 -20.50 -3.56
N LYS A 71 10.49 -21.84 -3.42
CA LYS A 71 11.76 -22.58 -3.39
C LYS A 71 12.19 -23.15 -4.75
N LYS A 72 11.44 -22.87 -5.81
CA LYS A 72 11.71 -23.44 -7.14
C LYS A 72 12.97 -22.83 -7.76
N THR A 73 13.81 -23.69 -8.33
CA THR A 73 15.05 -23.26 -8.99
C THR A 73 14.74 -22.50 -10.30
N LYS A 74 15.44 -21.39 -10.55
CA LYS A 74 15.36 -20.66 -11.82
C LYS A 74 15.65 -21.60 -13.00
N GLY A 75 14.80 -21.57 -14.02
CA GLY A 75 14.92 -22.41 -15.22
C GLY A 75 14.19 -23.76 -15.17
N GLN A 76 13.67 -24.17 -14.00
CA GLN A 76 12.81 -25.36 -13.91
C GLN A 76 11.40 -25.04 -14.43
N ALA A 77 10.85 -25.88 -15.33
CA ALA A 77 9.49 -25.71 -15.84
C ALA A 77 8.43 -25.93 -14.75
N TYR A 78 7.31 -25.18 -14.81
CA TYR A 78 6.09 -25.51 -14.08
C TYR A 78 5.39 -26.71 -14.70
N SER A 79 4.86 -27.59 -13.86
CA SER A 79 4.05 -28.70 -14.34
C SER A 79 2.74 -28.16 -14.91
N LEU A 80 2.11 -28.89 -15.85
CA LEU A 80 0.79 -28.49 -16.36
C LEU A 80 -0.27 -28.48 -15.26
N THR A 81 -0.10 -29.30 -14.22
CA THR A 81 -0.95 -29.32 -13.03
C THR A 81 -0.78 -28.03 -12.23
N ASP A 82 0.45 -27.61 -11.96
CA ASP A 82 0.76 -26.35 -11.25
C ASP A 82 0.12 -25.16 -11.98
N LEU A 83 0.29 -25.13 -13.31
CA LEU A 83 -0.27 -24.08 -14.16
C LEU A 83 -1.79 -24.10 -14.15
N ARG A 84 -2.40 -25.28 -14.22
CA ARG A 84 -3.86 -25.42 -14.16
C ARG A 84 -4.41 -24.92 -12.83
N GLU A 85 -3.86 -25.36 -11.71
CA GLU A 85 -4.34 -24.96 -10.38
C GLU A 85 -4.19 -23.45 -10.16
N ALA A 86 -3.07 -22.88 -10.60
CA ALA A 86 -2.85 -21.44 -10.52
C ALA A 86 -3.85 -20.66 -11.37
N ILE A 87 -4.16 -21.12 -12.59
CA ILE A 87 -5.14 -20.46 -13.47
C ILE A 87 -6.57 -20.64 -12.95
N ASP A 88 -6.90 -21.81 -12.42
CA ASP A 88 -8.22 -22.09 -11.84
C ASP A 88 -8.50 -21.12 -10.68
N PHE A 89 -7.49 -20.89 -9.82
CA PHE A 89 -7.54 -19.87 -8.78
C PHE A 89 -7.76 -18.45 -9.34
N LEU A 90 -7.05 -18.09 -10.42
CA LEU A 90 -7.20 -16.77 -11.06
C LEU A 90 -8.57 -16.55 -11.72
N LEU A 91 -9.24 -17.64 -12.13
CA LEU A 91 -10.57 -17.61 -12.75
C LEU A 91 -11.70 -17.65 -11.71
N PHE A 92 -11.47 -18.23 -10.54
CA PHE A 92 -12.49 -18.39 -9.49
C PHE A 92 -12.54 -17.22 -8.50
N ASP A 93 -11.39 -16.71 -8.06
CA ASP A 93 -11.35 -15.64 -7.08
C ASP A 93 -11.28 -14.25 -7.74
N ALA A 94 -12.20 -13.38 -7.34
CA ALA A 94 -12.06 -11.94 -7.50
C ALA A 94 -10.86 -11.46 -6.66
N ILE A 95 -9.66 -11.56 -7.23
CA ILE A 95 -8.46 -11.04 -6.59
C ILE A 95 -8.55 -9.52 -6.57
N TYR A 96 -8.57 -8.97 -5.35
CA TYR A 96 -8.41 -7.54 -5.13
C TYR A 96 -6.95 -7.17 -5.37
N VAL A 97 -6.70 -6.57 -6.53
CA VAL A 97 -5.39 -5.99 -6.85
C VAL A 97 -5.33 -4.61 -6.20
N GLY A 98 -4.28 -4.35 -5.42
CA GLY A 98 -4.03 -3.04 -4.85
C GLY A 98 -3.94 -1.99 -5.96
N ARG A 99 -4.51 -0.80 -5.72
CA ARG A 99 -4.38 0.32 -6.66
C ARG A 99 -2.91 0.74 -6.75
N GLU A 100 -2.47 1.22 -7.91
CA GLU A 100 -1.11 1.72 -8.11
C GLU A 100 -0.73 2.82 -7.12
N SER A 101 -1.70 3.66 -6.75
CA SER A 101 -1.57 4.66 -5.70
C SER A 101 -2.93 5.01 -5.08
N THR A 102 -2.88 5.61 -3.88
CA THR A 102 -4.00 6.29 -3.24
C THR A 102 -3.49 7.59 -2.64
N SER A 103 -4.37 8.59 -2.48
CA SER A 103 -3.98 9.84 -1.83
C SER A 103 -3.58 9.58 -0.38
N ILE A 104 -2.46 10.18 0.04
CA ILE A 104 -2.13 10.31 1.47
C ILE A 104 -3.30 11.02 2.15
N ARG A 105 -3.62 10.62 3.37
CA ARG A 105 -4.71 11.18 4.16
C ARG A 105 -4.18 12.02 5.32
N GLY A 106 -4.98 12.98 5.76
CA GLY A 106 -4.70 13.78 6.94
C GLY A 106 -5.97 14.18 7.67
N VAL A 107 -5.81 14.89 8.78
CA VAL A 107 -6.90 15.51 9.52
C VAL A 107 -6.67 17.00 9.67
N THR A 108 -7.74 17.73 9.92
CA THR A 108 -7.65 19.13 10.30
C THR A 108 -7.63 19.24 11.82
N ALA A 109 -6.62 19.90 12.36
CA ALA A 109 -6.57 20.37 13.74
C ALA A 109 -6.88 21.87 13.79
N VAL A 110 -7.26 22.37 14.97
CA VAL A 110 -7.27 23.81 15.25
C VAL A 110 -6.16 24.12 16.25
N VAL A 111 -5.26 25.02 15.89
CA VAL A 111 -4.19 25.53 16.76
C VAL A 111 -4.44 27.02 16.98
N GLY A 112 -4.63 27.42 18.24
CA GLY A 112 -5.22 28.72 18.56
C GLY A 112 -6.63 28.82 17.96
N GLU A 113 -6.80 29.71 16.99
CA GLU A 113 -8.08 29.91 16.27
C GLU A 113 -8.04 29.47 14.81
N ARG A 114 -6.90 28.93 14.34
CA ARG A 114 -6.68 28.66 12.92
C ARG A 114 -6.73 27.15 12.62
N PRO A 115 -7.49 26.72 11.60
CA PRO A 115 -7.44 25.35 11.14
C PRO A 115 -6.12 25.09 10.41
N ILE A 116 -5.53 23.92 10.63
CA ILE A 116 -4.31 23.47 9.96
C ILE A 116 -4.41 22.00 9.61
N HIS A 117 -3.92 21.64 8.42
CA HIS A 117 -3.93 20.28 7.93
C HIS A 117 -2.71 19.52 8.49
N CYS A 118 -2.97 18.34 9.05
CA CYS A 118 -1.98 17.48 9.69
C CYS A 118 -1.94 16.13 8.99
N ILE A 119 -0.74 15.62 8.70
CA ILE A 119 -0.54 14.27 8.19
C ILE A 119 -0.10 13.38 9.36
N MET A 120 -0.63 12.17 9.45
CA MET A 120 -0.15 11.18 10.43
C MET A 120 0.99 10.37 9.84
N ASP A 121 2.02 10.17 10.64
CA ASP A 121 3.10 9.24 10.35
C ASP A 121 3.52 8.53 11.63
N TRP A 122 2.95 7.35 11.87
CA TRP A 122 3.29 6.51 13.02
C TRP A 122 4.74 6.00 12.99
N GLY A 123 5.42 6.09 11.84
CA GLY A 123 6.85 5.83 11.73
C GLY A 123 7.73 6.99 12.21
N CYS A 124 7.17 8.18 12.46
CA CYS A 124 7.91 9.33 12.94
C CYS A 124 7.92 9.39 14.47
N SER A 125 9.11 9.55 15.07
CA SER A 125 9.27 9.59 16.53
C SER A 125 8.94 10.94 17.18
N ILE A 126 8.66 11.97 16.38
CA ILE A 126 8.43 13.34 16.84
C ILE A 126 7.15 13.92 16.24
N ILE A 127 6.65 15.00 16.85
CA ILE A 127 5.66 15.86 16.23
C ILE A 127 6.41 17.04 15.64
N ALA A 128 6.18 17.33 14.36
CA ALA A 128 6.92 18.35 13.63
C ALA A 128 5.97 19.38 12.99
N MET A 129 6.43 20.62 12.91
CA MET A 129 5.73 21.75 12.29
C MET A 129 6.70 22.52 11.41
N SER A 130 6.28 22.92 10.21
CA SER A 130 7.09 23.79 9.36
C SER A 130 7.30 25.16 10.02
N VAL A 131 8.46 25.78 9.82
CA VAL A 131 8.72 27.14 10.31
C VAL A 131 7.69 28.15 9.77
N ALA A 132 7.23 27.95 8.54
CA ALA A 132 6.22 28.81 7.93
C ALA A 132 4.84 28.65 8.59
N ALA A 133 4.43 27.42 8.93
CA ALA A 133 3.23 27.17 9.73
C ALA A 133 3.38 27.75 11.14
N CYS A 134 4.54 27.57 11.77
CA CYS A 134 4.86 28.14 13.09
C CYS A 134 4.69 29.67 13.12
N ASN A 135 5.29 30.36 12.14
CA ASN A 135 5.18 31.81 11.97
C ASN A 135 3.73 32.24 11.71
N THR A 136 3.01 31.51 10.86
CA THR A 136 1.62 31.82 10.52
C THR A 136 0.66 31.63 11.69
N LEU A 137 0.91 30.63 12.54
CA LEU A 137 0.13 30.35 13.74
C LEU A 137 0.55 31.23 14.93
N GLY A 138 1.68 31.93 14.83
CA GLY A 138 2.23 32.73 15.94
C GLY A 138 2.73 31.88 17.10
N VAL A 139 3.17 30.64 16.84
CA VAL A 139 3.66 29.72 17.86
C VAL A 139 5.08 30.12 18.25
N MET A 140 5.31 30.34 19.55
CA MET A 140 6.65 30.59 20.07
C MET A 140 7.39 29.26 20.29
N PHE A 141 8.68 29.24 20.00
CA PHE A 141 9.52 28.07 20.20
C PHE A 141 10.87 28.47 20.81
N ASP A 142 11.49 27.52 21.51
CA ASP A 142 12.82 27.65 22.10
C ASP A 142 13.87 27.22 21.07
N PRO A 143 14.67 28.14 20.51
CA PRO A 143 15.67 27.83 19.48
C PRO A 143 16.94 27.20 20.05
N THR A 144 17.09 27.12 21.38
CA THR A 144 18.28 26.55 22.02
C THR A 144 18.23 25.02 22.10
N ARG A 145 17.08 24.42 21.80
CA ARG A 145 16.82 22.99 21.93
C ARG A 145 16.49 22.39 20.57
N CYS A 146 17.54 22.01 19.86
CA CYS A 146 17.47 21.38 18.55
C CYS A 146 17.87 19.91 18.64
N ILE A 147 17.24 19.08 17.81
CA ILE A 147 17.60 17.67 17.67
C ILE A 147 17.95 17.36 16.21
N PRO A 148 18.81 16.36 15.95
CA PRO A 148 19.05 15.87 14.60
C PRO A 148 17.80 15.15 14.09
N LEU A 149 17.42 15.43 12.85
CA LEU A 149 16.32 14.81 12.12
C LEU A 149 16.90 13.96 11.00
N GLN A 150 16.86 12.64 11.17
CA GLN A 150 17.22 11.71 10.10
C GLN A 150 15.99 11.44 9.25
N SER A 151 15.98 11.96 8.03
CA SER A 151 14.91 11.70 7.08
C SER A 151 15.09 10.34 6.40
N ALA A 152 14.01 9.82 5.80
CA ALA A 152 14.02 8.56 5.05
C ALA A 152 14.97 8.59 3.84
N ASN A 153 15.40 9.76 3.38
CA ASN A 153 16.41 9.92 2.33
C ASN A 153 17.86 9.76 2.82
N GLY A 154 18.07 9.48 4.11
CA GLY A 154 19.40 9.31 4.71
C GLY A 154 20.13 10.62 5.01
N LYS A 155 19.53 11.78 4.74
CA LYS A 155 20.06 13.08 5.11
C LYS A 155 19.68 13.40 6.55
N THR A 156 20.67 13.83 7.32
CA THR A 156 20.45 14.36 8.66
C THR A 156 20.40 15.87 8.58
N ASP A 157 19.23 16.43 8.83
CA ASP A 157 19.01 17.86 9.04
C ASP A 157 18.81 18.13 10.54
N TRP A 158 18.59 19.39 10.93
CA TRP A 158 18.34 19.77 12.32
C TRP A 158 17.01 20.50 12.43
N THR A 159 16.30 20.29 13.54
CA THR A 159 15.16 21.13 13.90
C THR A 159 15.65 22.54 14.23
N LEU A 160 14.84 23.56 13.99
CA LEU A 160 15.10 24.95 14.38
C LEU A 160 14.88 25.22 15.87
N GLY A 161 14.17 24.32 16.56
CA GLY A 161 13.88 24.40 17.99
C GLY A 161 12.63 23.60 18.36
N ILE A 162 12.07 23.88 19.53
CA ILE A 162 10.87 23.19 20.03
C ILE A 162 9.86 24.16 20.66
N ALA A 163 8.61 24.07 20.21
CA ALA A 163 7.46 24.69 20.85
C ALA A 163 6.88 23.72 21.89
N ARG A 164 6.70 24.20 23.12
CA ARG A 164 6.19 23.39 24.23
C ARG A 164 4.72 23.66 24.45
N ASP A 165 4.03 22.60 24.88
CA ASP A 165 2.66 22.67 25.39
C ASP A 165 1.66 23.33 24.43
N VAL A 166 1.80 23.04 23.13
CA VAL A 166 0.96 23.62 22.09
C VAL A 166 -0.37 22.86 22.03
N PRO A 167 -1.53 23.50 22.25
CA PRO A 167 -2.81 22.83 22.20
C PRO A 167 -3.28 22.63 20.76
N PHE A 168 -3.52 21.38 20.39
CA PHE A 168 -4.14 20.98 19.12
C PHE A 168 -5.53 20.44 19.40
N ARG A 169 -6.55 21.08 18.82
CA ARG A 169 -7.93 20.66 18.98
C ARG A 169 -8.40 19.86 17.76
N PHE A 170 -8.92 18.67 18.03
CA PHE A 170 -9.45 17.71 17.08
C PHE A 170 -10.92 17.43 17.42
N GLY A 171 -11.82 18.26 16.87
CA GLY A 171 -13.21 18.28 17.31
C GLY A 171 -13.31 18.70 18.78
N ASP A 172 -13.73 17.75 19.63
CA ASP A 172 -13.90 17.95 21.07
C ASP A 172 -12.70 17.47 21.91
N VAL A 173 -11.71 16.84 21.29
CA VAL A 173 -10.49 16.37 21.97
C VAL A 173 -9.40 17.42 21.81
N THR A 174 -8.72 17.76 22.91
CA THR A 174 -7.55 18.64 22.88
C THR A 174 -6.31 17.86 23.29
N ALA A 175 -5.34 17.77 22.39
CA ALA A 175 -4.03 17.18 22.67
C ALA A 175 -3.01 18.30 22.88
N ILE A 176 -2.30 18.29 24.01
CA ILE A 176 -1.22 19.24 24.31
C ILE A 176 0.09 18.61 23.85
N LEU A 177 0.71 19.20 22.83
CA LEU A 177 1.80 18.58 22.07
C LEU A 177 3.12 19.35 22.22
N GLN A 178 4.22 18.59 22.24
CA GLN A 178 5.57 19.13 22.10
C GLN A 178 5.93 19.07 20.62
N VAL A 179 6.21 20.22 20.00
CA VAL A 179 6.28 20.35 18.55
C VAL A 179 7.65 20.85 18.12
N HIS A 180 8.38 20.04 17.38
CA HIS A 180 9.65 20.43 16.79
C HIS A 180 9.43 21.30 15.54
N ILE A 181 10.15 22.42 15.46
CA ILE A 181 10.06 23.31 14.30
C ILE A 181 11.11 22.87 13.27
N VAL A 182 10.68 22.70 12.03
CA VAL A 182 11.53 22.18 10.93
C VAL A 182 11.54 23.20 9.78
N ASP A 183 12.72 23.42 9.20
CA ASP A 183 12.87 24.28 8.04
C ASP A 183 12.42 23.56 6.76
N SER A 184 11.48 24.17 6.04
CA SER A 184 11.03 23.76 4.70
C SER A 184 10.68 22.27 4.51
N PRO A 185 9.95 21.60 5.44
CA PRO A 185 9.48 20.24 5.23
C PRO A 185 8.38 20.17 4.17
N ALA A 186 8.08 18.97 3.66
CA ALA A 186 7.00 18.75 2.70
C ALA A 186 5.58 18.79 3.32
N TYR A 187 5.44 19.24 4.57
CA TYR A 187 4.19 19.20 5.34
C TYR A 187 4.10 20.41 6.26
N ASP A 188 2.88 20.88 6.54
CA ASP A 188 2.69 21.93 7.55
C ASP A 188 2.84 21.36 8.97
N ILE A 189 2.19 20.21 9.23
CA ILE A 189 2.25 19.46 10.49
C ILE A 189 2.38 17.96 10.20
N LEU A 190 3.31 17.31 10.91
CA LEU A 190 3.45 15.86 10.97
C LEU A 190 3.13 15.37 12.39
N LEU A 191 2.08 14.57 12.54
CA LEU A 191 1.72 13.90 13.79
C LEU A 191 2.41 12.54 13.85
N GLY A 192 3.49 12.47 14.65
CA GLY A 192 4.24 11.24 14.87
C GLY A 192 3.59 10.28 15.87
N CYS A 193 4.31 9.21 16.20
CA CYS A 193 3.91 8.21 17.19
C CYS A 193 3.63 8.79 18.59
N LEU A 194 4.21 9.93 18.94
CA LEU A 194 3.90 10.61 20.20
C LEU A 194 2.41 11.01 20.29
N PHE A 195 1.82 11.45 19.18
CA PHE A 195 0.38 11.74 19.12
C PHE A 195 -0.45 10.45 19.16
N GLU A 196 -0.01 9.41 18.45
CA GLU A 196 -0.65 8.09 18.45
C GLU A 196 -0.76 7.53 19.87
N VAL A 197 0.34 7.52 20.61
CA VAL A 197 0.40 7.00 21.98
C VAL A 197 -0.40 7.88 22.93
N LEU A 198 -0.23 9.21 22.87
CA LEU A 198 -0.92 10.14 23.77
C LEU A 198 -2.44 10.03 23.67
N THR A 199 -2.96 9.83 22.46
CA THR A 199 -4.40 9.78 22.19
C THR A 199 -4.94 8.37 21.98
N GLN A 200 -4.12 7.34 22.17
CA GLN A 200 -4.45 5.94 21.86
C GLN A 200 -5.10 5.78 20.47
N ALA A 201 -4.53 6.49 19.48
CA ALA A 201 -5.14 6.63 18.18
C ALA A 201 -5.29 5.28 17.46
N ARG A 202 -6.40 5.12 16.73
CA ARG A 202 -6.65 3.95 15.88
C ARG A 202 -7.09 4.38 14.49
N THR A 203 -6.42 3.88 13.47
CA THR A 203 -6.79 4.14 12.08
C THR A 203 -7.58 2.98 11.49
N GLN A 204 -8.75 3.28 10.92
CA GLN A 204 -9.55 2.34 10.13
C GLN A 204 -9.44 2.74 8.66
N SER A 205 -8.97 1.81 7.82
CA SER A 205 -8.85 2.02 6.36
C SER A 205 -9.94 1.26 5.61
N PHE A 206 -10.47 1.86 4.53
CA PHE A 206 -11.51 1.28 3.69
C PHE A 206 -10.97 1.01 2.27
N LEU A 207 -11.55 0.02 1.57
CA LEU A 207 -11.20 -0.27 0.17
C LEU A 207 -11.53 0.87 -0.80
N SER A 208 -12.36 1.84 -0.38
CA SER A 208 -12.56 3.09 -1.14
C SER A 208 -11.29 3.93 -1.24
N GLY A 209 -10.37 3.78 -0.28
CA GLY A 209 -9.22 4.66 -0.05
C GLY A 209 -9.44 5.66 1.08
N ASP A 210 -10.66 5.74 1.62
CA ASP A 210 -10.94 6.58 2.79
C ASP A 210 -10.36 5.96 4.07
N GLN A 211 -10.13 6.83 5.04
CA GLN A 211 -9.67 6.44 6.36
C GLN A 211 -10.39 7.24 7.43
N HIS A 212 -10.67 6.60 8.56
CA HIS A 212 -11.10 7.26 9.79
C HIS A 212 -10.02 7.10 10.85
N ILE A 213 -9.82 8.13 11.66
CA ILE A 213 -9.00 8.04 12.87
C ILE A 213 -9.91 8.16 14.08
N MET A 214 -9.75 7.27 15.03
CA MET A 214 -10.38 7.36 16.35
C MET A 214 -9.32 7.77 17.35
N ILE A 215 -9.60 8.79 18.15
CA ILE A 215 -8.70 9.28 19.20
C ILE A 215 -9.47 9.37 20.52
N THR A 216 -8.73 9.15 21.61
CA THR A 216 -9.21 9.23 22.99
C THR A 216 -8.53 10.40 23.67
N ASP A 217 -9.30 11.27 24.32
CA ASP A 217 -8.76 12.29 25.20
C ASP A 217 -8.17 11.61 26.46
N PRO A 218 -6.87 11.73 26.72
CA PRO A 218 -6.25 11.10 27.89
C PRO A 218 -6.74 11.67 29.23
N ASN A 219 -7.38 12.84 29.24
CA ASN A 219 -7.86 13.49 30.46
C ASN A 219 -9.33 13.21 30.76
N THR A 220 -10.16 13.07 29.71
CA THR A 220 -11.62 12.94 29.86
C THR A 220 -12.15 11.57 29.45
N GLU A 221 -11.30 10.71 28.87
CA GLU A 221 -11.66 9.43 28.25
C GLU A 221 -12.67 9.56 27.10
N LYS A 222 -12.98 10.79 26.66
CA LYS A 222 -13.88 11.01 25.53
C LYS A 222 -13.23 10.49 24.26
N ILE A 223 -13.98 9.70 23.52
CA ILE A 223 -13.57 9.13 22.24
C ILE A 223 -14.25 9.90 21.12
N VAL A 224 -13.48 10.30 20.11
CA VAL A 224 -14.02 10.89 18.87
C VAL A 224 -13.48 10.16 17.66
N THR A 225 -14.33 10.00 16.65
CA THR A 225 -13.95 9.51 15.32
C THR A 225 -13.92 10.69 14.36
N ILE A 226 -12.80 10.85 13.67
CA ILE A 226 -12.53 11.95 12.76
C ILE A 226 -12.37 11.35 11.35
N PRO A 227 -13.19 11.77 10.38
CA PRO A 227 -12.96 11.42 8.99
C PRO A 227 -11.69 12.10 8.49
N THR A 228 -10.82 11.35 7.84
CA THR A 228 -9.65 11.95 7.18
C THR A 228 -10.04 12.59 5.86
N VAL A 229 -9.24 13.53 5.39
CA VAL A 229 -9.35 14.15 4.06
C VAL A 229 -8.10 13.86 3.22
N PRO A 230 -8.17 13.90 1.87
CA PRO A 230 -6.97 13.84 1.05
C PRO A 230 -5.97 14.92 1.46
N ARG A 231 -4.68 14.56 1.48
CA ARG A 231 -3.59 15.49 1.80
C ARG A 231 -3.61 16.67 0.85
N GLU A 232 -3.70 17.87 1.43
CA GLU A 232 -3.40 19.11 0.73
C GLU A 232 -1.87 19.32 0.68
N PRO A 233 -1.34 19.97 -0.38
CA PRO A 233 0.03 20.47 -0.36
C PRO A 233 0.24 21.39 0.87
N PRO A 234 1.46 21.44 1.44
CA PRO A 234 1.75 22.38 2.52
C PRO A 234 1.39 23.80 2.04
N LYS A 235 0.63 24.52 2.87
CA LYS A 235 0.13 25.86 2.53
C LYS A 235 1.14 26.96 2.81
N PHE A 236 2.09 26.67 3.71
CA PHE A 236 3.02 27.65 4.24
C PHE A 236 4.46 27.20 4.05
#